data_AF-A0A7J9DXY5-F1
#
_entry.id   AF-A0A7J9DXY5-F1
#
_cell.length_a   1.000
_cell.length_b   1.000
_cell.length_c   1.000
_cell.angle_alpha   90.00
_cell.angle_beta   90.00
_cell.angle_gamma   90.00
#
_symmetry.space_group_name_H-M   'P 1'
#
loop_
_entity.id
_entity.type
_entity.pdbx_description
1 polymer ?
#
loop_
_entity_poly.entity_id
_entity_poly.type
_entity_poly.pdbx_seq_one_letter_code
_entity_poly.pdbx_strand_id
1 'polypeptide(L)'
;MSPTPLISILTENKLNGDNFRECKRNLLIVLNCEKQKFILDETCPLEAQPKIMTNLEDLLGGQVALARQSAITNLMNSQQKIGTLVKEHILKLTGFLAEAEDNGVELDVNTQIKIVFKSLINEFSSFRVA
;
A
#
# COMPACT_ATOMS: atom_id res chain seq x y z
N MET A 1 12.08 -18.07 1.44
CA MET A 1 11.39 -18.62 0.26
C MET A 1 11.42 -17.55 -0.83
N SER A 2 11.71 -17.91 -2.08
CA SER A 2 11.61 -16.99 -3.21
C SER A 2 10.13 -16.65 -3.47
N PRO A 3 9.75 -15.39 -3.69
CA PRO A 3 8.39 -15.05 -4.07
C PRO A 3 8.01 -15.81 -5.35
N THR A 4 6.82 -16.40 -5.38
CA THR A 4 6.32 -17.05 -6.58
C THR A 4 6.12 -16.00 -7.68
N PRO A 5 6.19 -16.37 -8.97
CA PRO A 5 5.94 -15.46 -10.08
C PRO A 5 4.62 -14.70 -9.94
N LEU A 6 3.60 -15.36 -9.38
CA LEU A 6 2.29 -14.77 -9.05
C LEU A 6 2.37 -13.63 -8.04
N ILE A 7 3.16 -13.78 -6.97
CA ILE A 7 3.37 -12.73 -5.96
C ILE A 7 4.10 -11.53 -6.56
N SER A 8 5.12 -11.75 -7.40
CA SER A 8 5.85 -10.66 -8.04
C SER A 8 4.95 -9.82 -8.96
N ILE A 9 4.14 -10.48 -9.80
CA ILE A 9 3.25 -9.79 -10.76
C ILE A 9 2.16 -8.98 -10.04
N LEU A 10 1.59 -9.52 -8.96
CA LEU A 10 0.61 -8.83 -8.13
C LEU A 10 1.20 -7.66 -7.33
N THR A 11 2.50 -7.71 -7.04
CA THR A 11 3.22 -6.62 -6.35
C THR A 11 3.58 -5.49 -7.30
N GLU A 12 3.92 -5.81 -8.54
CA GLU A 12 4.26 -4.83 -9.58
C GLU A 12 3.02 -4.13 -10.17
N ASN A 13 1.85 -4.78 -10.16
CA ASN A 13 0.61 -4.24 -10.72
C ASN A 13 -0.42 -3.96 -9.62
N LYS A 14 -0.22 -2.87 -8.84
CA LYS A 14 -1.17 -2.41 -7.82
C LYS A 14 -2.61 -2.41 -8.37
N LEU A 15 -3.47 -3.25 -7.81
CA LEU A 15 -4.90 -3.29 -8.18
C LEU A 15 -5.54 -1.95 -7.83
N ASN A 16 -6.09 -1.27 -8.83
CA ASN A 16 -6.91 -0.08 -8.67
C ASN A 16 -8.21 -0.25 -9.49
N GLY A 17 -9.22 0.59 -9.24
CA GLY A 17 -10.52 0.46 -9.89
C GLY A 17 -10.44 0.48 -11.43
N ASP A 18 -9.50 1.22 -11.98
CA ASP A 18 -9.35 1.41 -13.42
C ASP A 18 -8.67 0.22 -14.12
N ASN A 19 -7.78 -0.49 -13.41
CA ASN A 19 -7.03 -1.62 -13.97
C ASN A 19 -7.66 -2.99 -13.68
N PHE A 20 -8.85 -3.05 -13.09
CA PHE A 20 -9.51 -4.31 -12.74
C PHE A 20 -9.64 -5.29 -13.91
N ARG A 21 -10.01 -4.81 -15.11
CA ARG A 21 -10.16 -5.66 -16.31
C ARG A 21 -8.82 -6.23 -16.78
N GLU A 22 -7.79 -5.39 -16.80
CA GLU A 22 -6.42 -5.73 -17.19
C GLU A 22 -5.81 -6.70 -16.18
N CYS A 23 -5.96 -6.40 -14.89
CA CYS A 23 -5.43 -7.20 -13.80
C CYS A 23 -6.15 -8.54 -13.68
N LYS A 24 -7.48 -8.59 -13.90
CA LYS A 24 -8.23 -9.84 -14.05
C LYS A 24 -7.67 -10.70 -15.19
N ARG A 25 -7.37 -10.09 -16.35
CA ARG A 25 -6.76 -10.80 -17.49
C ARG A 25 -5.35 -11.31 -17.15
N ASN A 26 -4.54 -10.50 -16.48
CA ASN A 26 -3.18 -10.86 -16.09
C ASN A 26 -3.18 -11.98 -15.05
N LEU A 27 -4.07 -11.92 -14.05
CA LEU A 27 -4.29 -12.99 -13.09
C LEU A 27 -4.69 -14.30 -13.80
N LEU A 28 -5.60 -14.20 -14.78
CA LEU A 28 -6.02 -15.32 -15.62
C LEU A 28 -4.83 -15.99 -16.33
N ILE A 29 -3.96 -15.17 -16.91
CA ILE A 29 -2.79 -15.63 -17.66
C ILE A 29 -1.79 -16.33 -16.71
N VAL A 30 -1.53 -15.76 -15.54
CA VAL A 30 -0.56 -16.34 -14.59
C VAL A 30 -1.06 -17.64 -13.99
N LEU A 31 -2.33 -17.71 -13.59
CA LEU A 31 -2.97 -18.93 -13.10
C LEU A 31 -2.91 -20.05 -14.17
N ASN A 32 -3.08 -19.69 -15.45
CA ASN A 32 -2.96 -20.62 -16.57
C ASN A 32 -1.50 -21.08 -16.79
N CYS A 33 -0.52 -20.18 -16.67
CA CYS A 33 0.91 -20.47 -16.79
C CYS A 33 1.44 -21.38 -15.67
N GLU A 34 0.95 -21.22 -14.43
CA GLU A 34 1.33 -22.07 -13.29
C GLU A 34 0.65 -23.45 -13.29
N LYS A 35 -0.04 -23.82 -14.38
CA LYS A 35 -0.81 -25.06 -14.52
C LYS A 35 -1.91 -25.23 -13.47
N GLN A 36 -2.38 -24.14 -12.85
CA GLN A 36 -3.57 -24.12 -12.01
C GLN A 36 -4.82 -24.08 -12.92
N LYS A 37 -4.97 -25.15 -13.70
CA LYS A 37 -5.91 -25.30 -14.82
C LYS A 37 -7.39 -25.35 -14.40
N PHE A 38 -7.66 -25.59 -13.12
CA PHE A 38 -9.00 -25.83 -12.57
C PHE A 38 -9.91 -24.60 -12.47
N ILE A 39 -9.43 -23.42 -12.86
CA ILE A 39 -10.17 -22.17 -12.62
C ILE A 39 -11.03 -21.75 -13.83
N LEU A 40 -10.81 -22.31 -15.04
CA LEU A 40 -11.30 -21.65 -16.27
C LEU A 40 -12.40 -22.37 -17.07
N ASP A 41 -12.38 -23.70 -17.21
CA ASP A 41 -13.34 -24.40 -18.10
C ASP A 41 -14.23 -25.44 -17.39
N GLU A 42 -13.94 -25.79 -16.14
CA GLU A 42 -14.76 -26.68 -15.30
C GLU A 42 -15.21 -25.92 -14.05
N THR A 43 -16.41 -26.22 -13.55
CA THR A 43 -16.82 -25.77 -12.21
C THR A 43 -15.73 -26.13 -11.22
N CYS A 44 -15.05 -25.12 -10.66
CA CYS A 44 -13.96 -25.30 -9.71
C CYS A 44 -14.42 -26.28 -8.63
N PRO A 45 -13.65 -27.37 -8.34
CA PRO A 45 -14.05 -28.35 -7.35
C PRO A 45 -14.43 -27.63 -6.05
N LEU A 46 -15.62 -27.92 -5.51
CA LEU A 46 -16.13 -27.28 -4.29
C LEU A 46 -15.11 -27.32 -3.13
N GLU A 47 -14.22 -28.31 -3.14
CA GLU A 47 -13.14 -28.48 -2.16
C GLU A 47 -11.94 -27.53 -2.37
N ALA A 48 -11.72 -27.05 -3.60
CA ALA A 48 -10.60 -26.17 -3.96
C ALA A 48 -10.98 -24.69 -3.98
N GLN A 49 -12.26 -24.35 -4.17
CA GLN A 49 -12.75 -22.96 -4.16
C GLN A 49 -12.43 -22.20 -2.87
N PRO A 50 -12.66 -22.76 -1.66
CA PRO A 50 -12.37 -22.06 -0.42
C PRO A 50 -10.87 -21.79 -0.29
N LYS A 51 -10.03 -22.75 -0.68
CA LYS A 51 -8.57 -22.65 -0.53
C LYS A 51 -7.95 -21.59 -1.46
N ILE A 52 -8.49 -21.44 -2.67
CA ILE A 52 -8.06 -20.40 -3.60
C ILE A 52 -8.50 -19.02 -3.10
N MET A 53 -9.75 -18.90 -2.62
CA MET A 53 -10.25 -17.65 -2.06
C MET A 53 -9.46 -17.21 -0.83
N THR A 54 -9.21 -18.12 0.13
CA THR A 54 -8.43 -17.81 1.34
C THR A 54 -7.01 -17.37 0.99
N ASN A 55 -6.35 -18.05 0.04
CA ASN A 55 -4.99 -17.66 -0.36
C ASN A 55 -4.95 -16.28 -1.03
N LEU A 56 -5.99 -15.92 -1.80
CA LEU A 56 -6.10 -14.60 -2.41
C LEU A 56 -6.42 -13.53 -1.37
N GLU A 57 -7.31 -13.80 -0.42
CA GLU A 57 -7.63 -12.91 0.70
C GLU A 57 -6.40 -12.66 1.57
N ASP A 58 -5.64 -13.71 1.91
CA ASP A 58 -4.41 -13.62 2.68
C ASP A 58 -3.34 -12.80 1.92
N LEU A 59 -3.20 -13.02 0.61
CA LEU A 59 -2.25 -12.30 -0.22
C LEU A 59 -2.63 -10.83 -0.37
N LEU A 60 -3.91 -10.54 -0.66
CA LEU A 60 -4.42 -9.18 -0.76
C LEU A 60 -4.33 -8.45 0.58
N GLY A 61 -4.66 -9.12 1.69
CA GLY A 61 -4.48 -8.62 3.04
C GLY A 61 -3.03 -8.30 3.35
N GLY A 62 -2.10 -9.18 2.96
CA GLY A 62 -0.66 -8.94 3.07
C GLY A 62 -0.18 -7.71 2.29
N GLN A 63 -0.67 -7.52 1.06
CA GLN A 63 -0.33 -6.35 0.25
C GLN A 63 -0.88 -5.04 0.85
N VAL A 64 -2.10 -5.06 1.39
CA VAL A 64 -2.67 -3.90 2.11
C VAL A 64 -1.82 -3.57 3.33
N ALA A 65 -1.39 -4.58 4.10
CA ALA A 65 -0.52 -4.38 5.26
C ALA A 65 0.84 -3.78 4.86
N LEU A 66 1.44 -4.26 3.77
CA LEU A 66 2.71 -3.72 3.26
C LEU A 66 2.56 -2.27 2.76
N ALA A 67 1.47 -1.96 2.06
CA ALA A 67 1.20 -0.60 1.58
C ALA A 67 1.00 0.38 2.75
N ARG A 68 0.24 -0.02 3.78
CA ARG A 68 0.12 0.74 5.05
C ARG A 68 1.48 0.97 5.69
N GLN A 69 2.29 -0.07 5.82
CA GLN A 69 3.61 0.04 6.44
C GLN A 69 4.54 0.96 5.66
N SER A 70 4.50 0.93 4.32
CA SER A 70 5.28 1.81 3.46
C SER A 70 4.86 3.28 3.63
N ALA A 71 3.55 3.56 3.62
CA ALA A 71 3.02 4.90 3.81
C ALA A 71 3.42 5.49 5.19
N ILE A 72 3.28 4.70 6.27
CA ILE A 72 3.71 5.09 7.62
C ILE A 72 5.22 5.38 7.65
N THR A 73 6.01 4.54 6.98
CA THR A 73 7.48 4.69 6.94
C THR A 73 7.88 5.99 6.22
N ASN A 74 7.25 6.30 5.09
CA ASN A 74 7.50 7.55 4.36
C ASN A 74 7.13 8.78 5.21
N LEU A 75 5.99 8.71 5.91
CA LEU A 75 5.51 9.78 6.79
C LEU A 75 6.49 10.04 7.94
N MET A 76 6.93 8.99 8.63
CA MET A 76 7.83 9.10 9.79
C MET A 76 9.26 9.55 9.41
N ASN A 77 9.73 9.15 8.24
CA ASN A 77 11.07 9.49 7.76
C ASN A 77 11.12 10.84 7.03
N SER A 78 9.98 11.46 6.75
CA SER A 78 9.95 12.79 6.14
C SER A 78 10.47 13.83 7.14
N GLN A 79 11.57 14.49 6.79
CA GLN A 79 12.17 15.58 7.56
C GLN A 79 12.47 16.74 6.62
N GLN A 80 12.17 17.95 7.06
CA GLN A 80 12.48 19.16 6.31
C GLN A 80 14.00 19.27 6.17
N LYS A 81 14.47 19.60 4.96
CA LYS A 81 15.90 19.82 4.73
C LYS A 81 16.24 21.29 4.99
N ILE A 82 17.41 21.55 5.56
CA ILE A 82 17.94 22.91 5.70
C ILE A 82 17.97 23.58 4.32
N GLY A 83 17.44 24.79 4.21
CA GLY A 83 17.34 25.55 2.96
C GLY A 83 16.08 25.27 2.12
N THR A 84 15.25 24.28 2.47
CA THR A 84 13.93 24.08 1.83
C THR A 84 12.85 24.93 2.47
N LEU A 85 11.94 25.47 1.65
CA LEU A 85 10.81 26.26 2.15
C LEU A 85 9.85 25.37 2.94
N VAL A 86 9.41 25.85 4.11
CA VAL A 86 8.43 25.14 4.96
C VAL A 86 7.17 24.79 4.17
N LYS A 87 6.69 25.69 3.31
CA LYS A 87 5.51 25.45 2.45
C LYS A 87 5.70 24.25 1.51
N GLU A 88 6.88 24.11 0.92
CA GLU A 88 7.19 23.00 0.00
C GLU A 88 7.23 21.66 0.77
N HIS A 89 7.84 21.68 1.95
CA HIS A 89 7.88 20.51 2.83
C HIS A 89 6.48 20.10 3.33
N ILE A 90 5.65 21.08 3.74
CA ILE A 90 4.27 20.82 4.15
C ILE A 90 3.46 20.20 3.00
N LEU A 91 3.59 20.73 1.77
CA LEU A 91 2.89 20.17 0.61
C LEU A 91 3.26 18.70 0.37
N LYS A 92 4.54 18.37 0.51
CA LYS A 92 5.02 16.99 0.43
C LYS A 92 4.43 16.11 1.54
N LEU A 93 4.37 16.61 2.78
CA LEU A 93 3.77 15.89 3.90
C LEU A 93 2.26 15.67 3.73
N THR A 94 1.54 16.64 3.17
CA THR A 94 0.12 16.47 2.84
C THR A 94 -0.06 15.31 1.85
N GLY A 95 0.84 15.16 0.89
CA GLY A 95 0.85 14.00 -0.01
C GLY A 95 1.03 12.67 0.72
N PHE A 96 1.96 12.59 1.69
CA PHE A 96 2.15 11.37 2.49
C PHE A 96 0.99 11.08 3.44
N LEU A 97 0.33 12.10 3.98
CA LEU A 97 -0.87 11.93 4.80
C LEU A 97 -2.04 11.39 3.97
N ALA A 98 -2.26 11.94 2.78
CA ALA A 98 -3.28 11.44 1.86
C ALA A 98 -2.98 9.99 1.42
N GLU A 99 -1.71 9.68 1.09
CA GLU A 99 -1.31 8.30 0.78
C GLU A 99 -1.57 7.35 1.97
N ALA A 100 -1.28 7.78 3.21
CA ALA A 100 -1.55 6.96 4.39
C ALA A 100 -3.07 6.70 4.56
N GLU A 101 -3.90 7.72 4.39
CA GLU A 101 -5.36 7.62 4.46
C GLU A 101 -5.93 6.69 3.36
N ASP A 102 -5.47 6.83 2.12
CA ASP A 102 -5.86 5.97 0.99
C ASP A 102 -5.51 4.50 1.23
N ASN A 103 -4.46 4.23 2.01
CA ASN A 103 -4.08 2.88 2.42
C ASN A 103 -4.80 2.40 3.69
N GLY A 104 -5.71 3.20 4.26
CA GLY A 104 -6.52 2.88 5.43
C GLY A 104 -5.78 3.08 6.77
N VAL A 105 -4.82 4.00 6.81
CA VAL A 105 -4.23 4.48 8.06
C VAL A 105 -5.10 5.61 8.61
N GLU A 106 -5.77 5.36 9.72
CA GLU A 106 -6.58 6.36 10.41
C GLU A 106 -5.70 7.15 11.40
N LEU A 107 -5.49 8.44 11.13
CA LEU A 107 -4.76 9.35 12.01
C LEU A 107 -5.69 10.47 12.44
N ASP A 108 -5.87 10.64 13.75
CA ASP A 108 -6.60 11.79 14.26
C ASP A 108 -5.86 13.10 13.96
N VAL A 109 -6.60 14.20 13.88
CA VAL A 109 -6.07 15.53 13.53
C VAL A 109 -4.90 15.95 14.42
N ASN A 110 -4.95 15.63 15.72
CA ASN A 110 -3.89 15.99 16.66
C ASN A 110 -2.60 15.18 16.39
N THR A 111 -2.74 13.89 16.05
CA THR A 111 -1.60 13.07 15.59
C THR A 111 -1.01 13.60 14.29
N GLN A 112 -1.83 13.97 13.30
CA GLN A 112 -1.34 14.57 12.06
C GLN A 112 -0.56 15.87 12.31
N ILE A 113 -1.09 16.75 13.17
CA ILE A 113 -0.42 18.01 13.56
C ILE A 113 0.92 17.73 14.24
N LYS A 114 0.98 16.77 15.18
CA LYS A 114 2.24 16.38 15.85
C LYS A 114 3.28 15.86 14.87
N ILE A 115 2.85 15.07 13.88
CA ILE A 115 3.73 14.55 12.83
C ILE A 115 4.31 15.71 11.99
N VAL A 116 3.47 16.66 11.58
CA VAL A 116 3.92 17.85 10.83
C VAL A 116 4.97 18.60 11.64
N PHE A 117 4.71 18.95 12.90
CA PHE A 117 5.68 19.68 13.72
C PHE A 117 6.97 18.89 13.99
N LYS A 118 6.88 17.57 14.17
CA LYS A 118 8.04 16.71 14.38
C LYS A 118 8.93 16.58 13.14
N SER A 119 8.38 16.82 11.95
CA SER A 119 9.10 16.75 10.67
C SER A 119 9.87 18.03 10.32
N LEU A 120 9.59 19.16 10.99
CA LEU A 120 10.28 20.42 10.73
C LEU A 120 11.68 20.43 11.35
N ILE A 121 12.59 21.22 10.76
CA ILE A 121 13.92 21.43 11.33
C ILE A 121 13.84 22.05 12.73
N ASN A 122 14.87 21.84 13.55
CA ASN A 122 14.90 22.28 14.95
C ASN A 122 14.76 23.79 15.15
N GLU A 123 14.95 24.62 14.11
CA GLU A 123 14.67 26.05 14.15
C GLU A 123 13.19 26.34 14.47
N PHE A 124 12.29 25.41 14.14
CA PHE A 124 10.86 25.47 14.45
C PHE A 124 10.48 24.69 15.73
N SER A 125 11.45 24.33 16.56
CA SER A 125 11.21 23.51 17.77
C SER A 125 10.29 24.18 18.79
N SER A 126 10.17 25.51 18.78
CA SER A 126 9.22 26.26 19.62
C SER A 126 7.77 25.83 19.41
N PHE A 127 7.43 25.30 18.23
CA PHE A 127 6.09 24.79 17.93
C PHE A 127 5.84 23.36 18.39
N ARG A 128 6.86 22.65 18.91
CA ARG A 128 6.77 21.25 19.32
C ARG A 128 6.35 21.07 20.80
N VAL A 129 6.22 22.17 21.54
CA VAL A 129 6.06 22.18 23.02
C VAL A 129 4.63 22.60 23.46
N ALA A 130 3.69 22.70 22.53
CA ALA A 130 2.28 22.96 22.84
C ALA A 130 1.47 21.67 23.01
#